data_AF-A0A496B5S3-F1
#
_entry.id   AF-A0A496B5S3-F1
#
_cell.length_a   1.000
_cell.length_b   1.000
_cell.length_c   1.000
_cell.angle_alpha   90.00
_cell.angle_beta   90.00
_cell.angle_gamma   90.00
#
_symmetry.space_group_name_H-M   'P 1'
#
loop_
_entity.id
_entity.type
_entity.pdbx_description
1 polymer ?
#
loop_
_entity_poly.entity_id
_entity_poly.type
_entity_poly.pdbx_seq_one_letter_code
_entity_poly.pdbx_strand_id
1 'polypeptide(L)'
;MREPNRYEAAYVPIRGDVVEINLDPQKGAEIRKRRPALVLSSVDFNLRSNVAVICPITRTVRGLAVEVPIPDGLVVDGAIRAD
;
A
#
# COMPACT_ATOMS: atom_id res chain seq x y z
N MET A 1 -15.05 22.89 15.16
CA MET A 1 -14.18 21.89 14.50
C MET A 1 -14.73 20.53 14.87
N ARG A 2 -15.34 19.79 13.94
CA ARG A 2 -15.99 18.51 14.22
C ARG A 2 -14.90 17.42 14.14
N GLU A 3 -14.63 16.76 15.25
CA GLU A 3 -13.76 15.57 15.26
C GLU A 3 -14.36 14.51 14.32
N PRO A 4 -13.56 13.85 13.47
CA PRO A 4 -14.09 12.80 12.60
C PRO A 4 -14.70 11.67 13.45
N ASN A 5 -15.88 11.20 13.02
CA ASN A 5 -16.62 10.16 13.68
C ASN A 5 -15.86 8.84 13.62
N ARG A 6 -15.28 8.43 14.75
CA ARG A 6 -14.59 7.15 15.00
C ARG A 6 -15.45 5.89 14.77
N TYR A 7 -16.72 6.04 14.37
CA TYR A 7 -17.67 4.96 14.06
C TYR A 7 -18.11 4.91 12.59
N GLU A 8 -17.44 5.63 11.68
CA GLU A 8 -17.47 5.23 10.27
C GLU A 8 -16.80 3.85 10.20
N ALA A 9 -17.45 2.84 9.61
CA ALA A 9 -16.95 1.48 9.62
C ALA A 9 -15.48 1.47 9.15
N ALA A 10 -14.56 1.17 10.07
CA ALA A 10 -13.13 1.28 9.80
C ALA A 10 -12.81 0.42 8.58
N TYR A 11 -12.28 1.05 7.54
CA TYR A 11 -11.93 0.36 6.32
C TYR A 11 -10.93 -0.75 6.62
N VAL A 12 -11.23 -1.97 6.18
CA VAL A 12 -10.33 -3.10 6.26
C VAL A 12 -9.92 -3.46 4.84
N PRO A 13 -8.62 -3.36 4.52
CA PRO A 13 -8.15 -3.65 3.18
C PRO A 13 -8.39 -5.11 2.81
N ILE A 14 -8.83 -5.35 1.59
CA ILE A 14 -8.98 -6.69 1.00
C ILE A 14 -7.84 -6.98 0.03
N ARG A 15 -7.56 -8.26 -0.20
CA ARG A 15 -6.56 -8.67 -1.20
C ARG A 15 -6.90 -8.06 -2.56
N GLY A 16 -5.90 -7.45 -3.20
CA GLY A 16 -6.06 -6.79 -4.49
C GLY A 16 -6.30 -5.29 -4.40
N ASP A 17 -6.63 -4.76 -3.22
CA ASP A 17 -6.74 -3.31 -3.04
C ASP A 17 -5.38 -2.63 -3.23
N VAL A 18 -5.42 -1.45 -3.83
CA VAL A 18 -4.30 -0.52 -3.83
C VAL A 18 -4.55 0.53 -2.76
N VAL A 19 -3.69 0.56 -1.76
CA VAL A 19 -3.80 1.47 -0.61
C VAL A 19 -2.63 2.44 -0.58
N GLU A 20 -2.87 3.65 -0.08
CA GLU A 20 -1.80 4.60 0.22
C GLU A 20 -1.28 4.34 1.65
N ILE A 21 0.00 4.01 1.78
CA ILE A 21 0.63 3.81 3.09
C ILE A 21 1.43 5.03 3.53
N ASN A 22 1.37 5.33 4.81
CA ASN A 22 2.23 6.33 5.46
C ASN A 22 3.35 5.61 6.23
N LEU A 23 4.60 5.83 5.84
CA LEU A 23 5.79 5.19 6.43
C LEU A 23 6.57 6.17 7.34
N ASP A 24 5.86 6.97 8.14
CA ASP A 24 6.42 7.95 9.08
C ASP A 24 6.19 7.47 10.54
N PRO A 25 7.20 7.48 11.43
CA PRO A 25 8.53 8.09 11.31
C PRO A 25 9.58 7.20 10.64
N GLN A 26 10.41 7.82 9.79
CA GLN A 26 11.59 7.17 9.21
C GLN A 26 12.79 7.29 10.17
N LYS A 27 13.66 6.28 10.16
CA LYS A 27 14.91 6.27 10.94
C LYS A 27 15.97 7.10 10.20
N GLY A 28 15.78 8.43 10.07
CA GLY A 28 16.73 9.34 9.40
C GLY A 28 16.11 10.53 8.66
N ALA A 29 16.93 11.25 7.88
CA ALA A 29 16.57 12.43 7.07
C ALA A 29 15.90 12.06 5.72
N GLU A 30 15.12 11.00 5.73
CA GLU A 30 14.63 10.36 4.51
C GLU A 30 13.23 10.92 4.17
N ILE A 31 12.97 11.12 2.87
CA ILE A 31 11.88 11.97 2.37
C ILE A 31 10.50 11.39 2.74
N ARG A 32 9.61 12.27 3.23
CA ARG A 32 8.15 12.07 3.38
C ARG A 32 7.55 11.49 2.11
N LYS A 33 7.34 10.17 2.04
CA LYS A 33 6.73 9.53 0.87
C LYS A 33 5.60 8.63 1.34
N ARG A 34 4.37 9.16 1.27
CA ARG A 34 3.21 8.31 1.09
C ARG A 34 3.42 7.53 -0.20
N ARG A 35 3.18 6.22 -0.18
CA ARG A 35 3.40 5.37 -1.37
C ARG A 35 2.18 4.50 -1.60
N PRO A 36 1.77 4.30 -2.86
CA PRO A 36 0.80 3.25 -3.17
C PRO A 36 1.42 1.88 -2.91
N ALA A 37 0.60 0.94 -2.44
CA ALA A 37 0.99 -0.45 -2.23
C ALA A 37 -0.20 -1.38 -2.52
N LEU A 38 0.08 -2.56 -3.05
CA LEU A 38 -0.89 -3.62 -3.31
C LEU A 38 -1.06 -4.50 -2.07
N VAL A 39 -2.29 -4.78 -1.68
CA VAL A 39 -2.62 -5.68 -0.57
C VAL A 39 -2.59 -7.14 -1.02
N LEU A 40 -1.79 -7.96 -0.35
CA LEU A 40 -1.61 -9.40 -0.66
C LEU A 40 -2.30 -10.33 0.35
N SER A 41 -2.52 -9.85 1.56
CA SER A 41 -3.13 -10.58 2.67
C SER A 41 -4.65 -10.69 2.50
N SER A 42 -5.26 -11.75 3.05
CA SER A 42 -6.72 -11.91 3.03
C SER A 42 -7.40 -10.98 4.02
N VAL A 43 -8.66 -10.63 3.75
CA VAL A 43 -9.47 -9.80 4.66
C VAL A 43 -9.58 -10.42 6.06
N ASP A 44 -9.74 -11.76 6.15
CA ASP A 44 -9.77 -12.47 7.44
C ASP A 44 -8.47 -12.31 8.24
N PHE A 45 -7.32 -12.33 7.57
CA PHE A 45 -6.04 -12.09 8.22
C PHE A 45 -5.95 -10.64 8.71
N ASN A 46 -6.33 -9.68 7.86
CA ASN A 46 -6.27 -8.26 8.16
C ASN A 46 -7.17 -7.87 9.33
N LEU A 47 -8.39 -8.43 9.37
CA LEU A 47 -9.33 -8.28 10.47
C LEU A 47 -8.79 -8.82 11.80
N ARG A 48 -8.20 -10.01 11.78
CA ARG A 48 -7.75 -10.69 13.01
C ARG A 48 -6.46 -10.09 13.56
N SER A 49 -5.54 -9.70 12.68
CA SER A 49 -4.21 -9.23 13.06
C SER A 49 -4.11 -7.72 13.21
N ASN A 50 -5.06 -6.95 12.66
CA ASN A 50 -4.94 -5.51 12.44
C ASN A 50 -3.67 -5.11 11.66
N VAL A 51 -3.14 -6.02 10.84
CA VAL A 51 -1.97 -5.83 9.99
C VAL A 51 -2.31 -6.31 8.59
N ALA A 52 -1.80 -5.61 7.57
CA ALA A 52 -1.88 -6.05 6.18
C ALA A 52 -0.49 -6.34 5.63
N VAL A 53 -0.33 -7.50 4.97
CA VAL A 53 0.81 -7.79 4.11
C VAL A 53 0.59 -7.10 2.76
N ILE A 54 1.56 -6.30 2.34
CA ILE A 54 1.50 -5.44 1.16
C ILE A 54 2.82 -5.49 0.36
N CYS A 55 2.74 -5.15 -0.93
CA CYS A 55 3.91 -4.88 -1.78
C CYS A 55 3.89 -3.42 -2.27
N PRO A 56 4.96 -2.64 -2.09
CA PRO A 56 5.01 -1.26 -2.53
C PRO A 56 5.02 -1.14 -4.05
N ILE A 57 4.39 -0.09 -4.56
CA ILE A 57 4.38 0.27 -5.98
C ILE A 57 5.40 1.39 -6.20
N THR A 58 6.22 1.23 -7.23
CA THR A 58 7.26 2.19 -7.64
C THR A 58 7.05 2.61 -9.09
N ARG A 59 7.20 3.90 -9.36
CA ARG A 59 7.29 4.42 -10.74
C ARG A 59 8.68 4.24 -11.35
N THR A 60 9.69 4.04 -10.50
CA THR A 60 11.05 3.77 -10.95
C THR A 60 11.19 2.28 -11.24
N VAL A 61 10.97 1.91 -12.50
CA VAL A 61 11.18 0.56 -13.02
C VAL A 61 12.63 0.42 -13.47
N ARG A 62 13.32 -0.61 -12.98
CA ARG A 62 14.73 -0.91 -13.27
C ARG A 62 14.93 -2.24 -14.00
N GLY A 63 13.84 -2.99 -14.24
CA GLY A 63 13.89 -4.28 -14.93
C GLY A 63 14.45 -5.40 -14.05
N LEU A 64 14.27 -5.28 -12.73
CA LEU A 64 14.68 -6.33 -11.79
C LEU A 64 13.69 -7.50 -11.84
N ALA A 65 14.15 -8.72 -11.53
CA ALA A 65 13.30 -9.92 -11.52
C ALA A 65 12.14 -9.86 -10.52
N VAL A 66 12.23 -8.97 -9.52
CA VAL A 66 11.23 -8.75 -8.46
C VAL A 66 10.25 -7.61 -8.79
N GLU A 67 10.35 -7.02 -9.98
CA GLU A 67 9.44 -5.98 -10.44
C GLU A 67 8.36 -6.59 -11.33
N VAL A 68 7.10 -6.48 -10.89
CA VAL A 68 5.92 -6.91 -11.66
C VAL A 68 5.29 -5.67 -12.29
N PRO A 69 5.35 -5.52 -13.63
CA PRO A 69 4.78 -4.36 -14.32
C PRO A 69 3.27 -4.25 -14.10
N ILE A 70 2.80 -3.03 -13.88
CA ILE A 70 1.37 -2.71 -13.80
C ILE A 70 0.88 -2.41 -15.23
N PRO A 71 -0.21 -3.04 -15.69
CA PRO A 71 -0.81 -2.73 -16.99
C PRO A 71 -1.24 -1.26 -17.12
N ASP A 72 -1.20 -0.73 -18.33
CA ASP A 72 -1.66 0.62 -18.62
C ASP A 72 -3.18 0.77 -18.40
N GLY A 73 -3.63 2.00 -18.16
CA GLY A 73 -5.05 2.34 -18.00
C GLY A 73 -5.61 2.14 -16.58
N LEU A 74 -4.74 1.84 -15.61
CA LEU A 74 -5.10 1.77 -14.19
C LEU A 74 -4.84 3.10 -13.46
N VAL A 75 -5.40 3.24 -12.25
CA VAL A 75 -5.24 4.43 -11.40
C VAL A 75 -3.79 4.61 -10.92
N VAL A 76 -3.01 3.53 -10.91
CA VAL A 76 -1.60 3.52 -10.55
C VAL A 76 -0.76 2.96 -11.69
N ASP A 77 0.47 3.46 -11.80
CA ASP A 77 1.44 3.18 -12.84
C ASP A 77 2.77 2.68 -12.26
N GLY A 78 3.60 2.07 -13.12
CA GLY A 78 4.92 1.57 -12.75
C GLY A 78 4.95 0.06 -12.52
N ALA A 79 5.60 -0.36 -11.43
CA ALA A 79 5.75 -1.78 -11.07
C ALA A 79 5.52 -2.03 -9.58
N ILE A 80 4.97 -3.20 -9.26
CA ILE A 80 4.88 -3.73 -7.91
C ILE A 80 6.25 -4.35 -7.58
N ARG A 81 6.81 -4.03 -6.42
CA ARG A 81 8.04 -4.65 -5.90
C ARG A 81 7.72 -5.80 -4.96
N ALA A 82 8.22 -6.99 -5.30
CA ALA A 82 7.94 -8.25 -4.62
C ALA A 82 9.16 -8.84 -3.88
N ASP A 83 10.12 -7.99 -3.48
CA ASP A 83 11.29 -8.34 -2.65
C ASP A 83 11.03 -8.27 -1.13
#